data_AF-A0A8J8Y9H9-F1
#
_entry.id   AF-A0A8J8Y9H9-F1
#
_cell.length_a   1.000
_cell.length_b   1.000
_cell.length_c   1.000
_cell.angle_alpha   90.00
_cell.angle_beta   90.00
_cell.angle_gamma   90.00
#
_symmetry.space_group_name_H-M   'P 1'
#
loop_
_entity.id
_entity.type
_entity.pdbx_description
1 polymer ?
#
loop_
_entity_poly.entity_id
_entity_poly.type
_entity_poly.pdbx_seq_one_letter_code
_entity_poly.pdbx_strand_id
1 'polypeptide(L)'
;MAQLLDTIYRLARGDGDPLTNPPVWERERLVVAPSASPRITHYEHPAYEPLPISSSAAAAQDDVVRMTPREQMVTRYFYLGPTEMAAMRGHVRSSATVFELVTAALWRCRTAALEYAAKQRVRVLVMSSARWSWKRDPPLPRGFYGNMLVPQIAEATVGELCGLPLAHAVELVRRRKFAVTDEYMRSMLDMLARRSRPFFNLDWTFVVADAGGLGRSMGEAATATVGRWERVGGGITAAGQVIAASLYSCYERCRRGAGEEAAVVSMCLPAPAMERFAREITVCSSSVMSAI
;
A
#
# COMPACT_ATOMS: atom_id res chain seq x y z
N MET A 1 -5.12 -10.19 11.85
CA MET A 1 -5.24 -11.31 10.89
C MET A 1 -4.03 -12.25 10.98
N ALA A 2 -2.80 -11.81 10.69
CA ALA A 2 -1.62 -12.69 10.74
C ALA A 2 -1.44 -13.46 12.07
N GLN A 3 -1.59 -12.79 13.23
CA GLN A 3 -1.54 -13.44 14.56
C GLN A 3 -2.61 -14.53 14.76
N LEU A 4 -3.81 -14.33 14.18
CA LEU A 4 -4.89 -15.32 14.25
C LEU A 4 -4.55 -16.54 13.40
N LEU A 5 -4.10 -16.32 12.15
CA LEU A 5 -3.70 -17.38 11.24
C LEU A 5 -2.53 -18.18 11.83
N ASP A 6 -1.50 -17.50 12.35
CA ASP A 6 -0.39 -18.14 13.06
C ASP A 6 -0.86 -19.06 14.20
N THR A 7 -1.79 -18.57 15.03
CA THR A 7 -2.37 -19.36 16.12
C THR A 7 -3.12 -20.58 15.59
N ILE A 8 -3.92 -20.43 14.54
CA ILE A 8 -4.63 -21.55 13.90
C ILE A 8 -3.63 -22.58 13.36
N TYR A 9 -2.56 -22.15 12.70
CA TYR A 9 -1.52 -23.03 12.18
C TYR A 9 -0.79 -23.79 13.29
N ARG A 10 -0.44 -23.12 14.38
CA ARG A 10 0.16 -23.74 15.57
C ARG A 10 -0.74 -24.82 16.17
N LEU A 11 -2.02 -24.49 16.38
CA LEU A 11 -3.01 -25.44 16.91
C LEU A 11 -3.18 -26.64 15.97
N ALA A 12 -3.25 -26.40 14.66
CA ALA A 12 -3.36 -27.46 13.67
C ALA A 12 -2.13 -28.39 13.60
N ARG A 13 -0.94 -27.89 13.97
CA ARG A 13 0.29 -28.68 14.08
C ARG A 13 0.43 -29.43 15.41
N GLY A 14 -0.44 -29.13 16.39
CA GLY A 14 -0.36 -29.70 17.73
C GLY A 14 0.72 -29.06 18.61
N ASP A 15 1.16 -27.84 18.28
CA ASP A 15 2.12 -27.11 19.10
C ASP A 15 1.50 -26.80 20.48
N GLY A 16 2.02 -27.41 21.55
CA GLY A 16 1.53 -27.24 22.93
C GLY A 16 2.08 -26.02 23.67
N ASP A 17 3.06 -25.33 23.09
CA ASP A 17 3.72 -24.21 23.76
C ASP A 17 2.80 -22.98 23.85
N PRO A 18 2.83 -22.23 24.96
CA PRO A 18 2.10 -20.97 25.09
C PRO A 18 2.45 -19.97 23.98
N LEU A 19 1.49 -19.12 23.62
CA LEU A 19 1.75 -18.01 22.70
C LEU A 19 2.69 -17.00 23.36
N THR A 20 3.79 -16.63 22.70
CA THR A 20 4.72 -15.58 23.19
C THR A 20 4.02 -14.23 23.34
N ASN A 21 3.00 -13.96 22.51
CA ASN A 21 2.18 -12.74 22.58
C ASN A 21 0.71 -13.14 22.47
N PRO A 22 0.02 -13.47 23.58
CA PRO A 22 -1.39 -13.85 23.55
C PRO A 22 -2.26 -12.69 23.05
N PRO A 23 -3.43 -12.95 22.44
CA PRO A 23 -4.30 -11.90 21.92
C PRO A 23 -4.79 -10.98 23.04
N VAL A 24 -4.65 -9.67 22.84
CA VAL A 24 -5.09 -8.62 23.79
C VAL A 24 -6.16 -7.74 23.17
N TRP A 25 -7.27 -7.53 23.89
CA TRP A 25 -8.38 -6.68 23.44
C TRP A 25 -8.03 -5.19 23.48
N GLU A 26 -7.87 -4.61 24.67
CA GLU A 26 -7.47 -3.24 25.03
C GLU A 26 -7.72 -2.10 23.98
N ARG A 27 -8.86 -2.11 23.28
CA ARG A 27 -9.19 -1.10 22.24
C ARG A 27 -9.52 0.26 22.84
N GLU A 28 -9.90 0.30 24.11
CA GLU A 28 -10.09 1.52 24.90
C GLU A 28 -8.83 2.40 24.92
N ARG A 29 -7.63 1.83 24.75
CA ARG A 29 -6.38 2.59 24.63
C ARG A 29 -6.28 3.46 23.37
N LEU A 30 -7.15 3.21 22.39
CA LEU A 30 -7.25 3.96 21.13
C LEU A 30 -8.50 4.85 21.07
N VAL A 31 -9.32 4.84 22.13
CA VAL A 31 -10.51 5.69 22.19
C VAL A 31 -10.07 7.10 22.55
N VAL A 32 -10.38 8.04 21.66
CA VAL A 32 -10.26 9.47 21.91
C VAL A 32 -11.66 10.01 22.13
N ALA A 33 -11.93 10.57 23.30
CA ALA A 33 -13.19 11.27 23.54
C ALA A 33 -13.26 12.49 22.61
N PRO A 34 -14.42 12.76 21.96
CA PRO A 34 -14.57 13.97 21.17
C PRO A 34 -14.33 15.19 22.06
N SER A 35 -13.20 15.88 21.88
CA SER A 35 -12.95 17.12 22.59
C SER A 35 -13.65 18.26 21.84
N ALA A 36 -14.32 19.16 22.56
CA ALA A 36 -14.95 20.34 21.96
C ALA A 36 -13.94 21.26 21.24
N SER A 37 -12.65 21.13 21.53
CA SER A 37 -11.57 21.86 20.86
C SER A 37 -10.53 20.89 20.30
N PRO A 38 -10.07 21.06 19.05
CA PRO A 38 -9.03 20.22 18.49
C PRO A 38 -7.75 20.42 19.31
N ARG A 39 -7.30 19.36 19.99
CA ARG A 39 -6.06 19.40 20.78
C ARG A 39 -4.82 19.58 19.91
N ILE A 40 -4.91 19.21 18.62
CA ILE A 40 -3.82 19.26 17.66
C ILE A 40 -4.38 19.68 16.30
N THR A 41 -4.11 20.91 15.88
CA THR A 41 -4.59 21.50 14.61
C THR A 41 -3.54 21.51 13.49
N HIS A 42 -2.30 21.13 13.77
CA HIS A 42 -1.16 21.35 12.86
C HIS A 42 -0.92 20.23 11.84
N TYR A 43 -1.64 19.10 11.92
CA TYR A 43 -1.48 17.99 10.97
C TYR A 43 -2.62 17.92 9.97
N GLU A 44 -2.24 17.96 8.69
CA GLU A 44 -3.11 17.59 7.59
C GLU A 44 -3.23 16.07 7.52
N HIS A 45 -4.43 15.57 7.18
CA HIS A 45 -4.68 14.15 6.93
C HIS A 45 -5.16 13.93 5.49
N PRO A 46 -4.27 14.02 4.47
CA PRO A 46 -4.65 14.09 3.05
C PRO A 46 -5.49 12.91 2.55
N ALA A 47 -5.44 11.77 3.25
CA ALA A 47 -6.29 10.60 2.98
C ALA A 47 -7.79 10.85 3.12
N TYR A 48 -8.17 11.88 3.86
CA TYR A 48 -9.57 12.22 4.14
C TYR A 48 -9.98 13.56 3.54
N GLU A 49 -9.03 14.28 2.93
CA GLU A 49 -9.29 15.58 2.32
C GLU A 49 -9.54 15.43 0.82
N PRO A 50 -10.42 16.27 0.25
CA PRO A 50 -10.57 16.38 -1.20
C PRO A 50 -9.24 16.77 -1.86
N LEU A 51 -9.01 16.30 -3.09
CA LEU A 51 -7.88 16.77 -3.87
C LEU A 51 -8.03 18.26 -4.17
N PRO A 52 -6.99 19.10 -3.93
CA PRO A 52 -7.03 20.50 -4.33
C PRO A 52 -7.20 20.59 -5.84
N ILE A 53 -8.27 21.25 -6.29
CA ILE A 53 -8.53 21.46 -7.71
C ILE A 53 -7.43 22.38 -8.25
N SER A 54 -6.52 21.84 -9.07
CA SER A 54 -5.36 22.58 -9.58
C SER A 54 -5.71 23.56 -10.72
N SER A 55 -6.85 23.37 -11.39
CA SER A 55 -7.39 24.28 -12.43
C SER A 55 -8.79 23.83 -12.90
N SER A 56 -9.53 24.71 -13.59
CA SER A 56 -10.84 24.36 -14.18
C SER A 56 -10.79 23.22 -15.21
N ALA A 57 -9.65 23.03 -15.89
CA ALA A 57 -9.43 21.94 -16.83
C ALA A 57 -9.16 20.58 -16.14
N ALA A 58 -8.50 20.59 -14.98
CA ALA A 58 -8.34 19.39 -14.15
C ALA A 58 -9.65 19.02 -13.42
N ALA A 59 -10.51 20.00 -13.14
CA ALA A 59 -11.83 19.78 -12.56
C ALA A 59 -12.81 19.05 -13.50
N ALA A 60 -12.54 19.04 -14.81
CA ALA A 60 -13.45 18.53 -15.84
C ALA A 60 -13.16 17.10 -16.29
N GLN A 61 -12.01 16.52 -15.93
CA GLN A 61 -11.66 15.17 -16.37
C GLN A 61 -12.10 14.14 -15.34
N ASP A 62 -13.11 13.33 -15.65
CA ASP A 62 -13.52 12.24 -14.77
C ASP A 62 -12.39 11.21 -14.53
N ASP A 63 -12.40 10.59 -13.34
CA ASP A 63 -11.50 9.47 -13.05
C ASP A 63 -11.91 8.24 -13.88
N VAL A 64 -11.19 8.01 -14.97
CA VAL A 64 -11.36 6.87 -15.90
C VAL A 64 -11.55 5.54 -15.16
N VAL A 65 -10.81 5.31 -14.06
CA VAL A 65 -10.89 4.04 -13.30
C VAL A 65 -12.20 3.90 -12.55
N ARG A 66 -12.79 5.02 -12.10
CA ARG A 66 -14.09 5.04 -11.44
C ARG A 66 -15.25 4.99 -12.44
N MET A 67 -15.07 5.58 -13.61
CA MET A 67 -16.11 5.64 -14.65
C MET A 67 -16.20 4.38 -15.52
N THR A 68 -15.14 3.57 -15.58
CA THR A 68 -15.13 2.36 -16.40
C THR A 68 -15.96 1.25 -15.74
N PRO A 69 -16.96 0.68 -16.44
CA PRO A 69 -17.75 -0.45 -15.94
C PRO A 69 -16.88 -1.68 -15.67
N ARG A 70 -17.30 -2.51 -14.71
CA ARG A 70 -16.58 -3.72 -14.29
C ARG A 70 -16.20 -4.62 -15.46
N GLU A 71 -17.11 -4.79 -16.41
CA GLU A 71 -16.99 -5.72 -17.53
C GLU A 71 -15.85 -5.34 -18.49
N GLN A 72 -15.42 -4.08 -18.43
CA GLN A 72 -14.32 -3.53 -19.22
C GLN A 72 -12.99 -3.49 -18.45
N MET A 73 -13.02 -3.87 -17.16
CA MET A 73 -11.85 -3.91 -16.29
C MET A 73 -11.18 -5.28 -16.35
N VAL A 74 -9.86 -5.28 -16.49
CA VAL A 74 -9.04 -6.49 -16.55
C VAL A 74 -8.08 -6.50 -15.37
N THR A 75 -8.04 -7.61 -14.64
CA THR A 75 -7.05 -7.85 -13.58
C THR A 75 -5.91 -8.71 -14.11
N ARG A 76 -4.66 -8.27 -13.94
CA ARG A 76 -3.45 -9.04 -14.21
C ARG A 76 -2.53 -9.03 -13.00
N TYR A 77 -1.68 -10.05 -12.91
CA TYR A 77 -0.61 -10.15 -11.92
C TYR A 77 0.73 -9.99 -12.63
N PHE A 78 1.62 -9.22 -12.03
CA PHE A 78 2.96 -8.95 -12.54
C PHE A 78 3.98 -9.49 -11.55
N TYR A 79 4.92 -10.28 -12.06
CA TYR A 79 6.05 -10.79 -11.31
C TYR A 79 7.25 -9.90 -11.57
N LEU A 80 7.83 -9.36 -10.49
CA LEU A 80 9.02 -8.51 -10.50
C LEU A 80 10.11 -9.27 -9.76
N GLY A 81 10.91 -10.02 -10.50
CA GLY A 81 12.00 -10.84 -9.99
C GLY A 81 13.29 -10.05 -9.77
N PRO A 82 14.41 -10.73 -9.44
CA PRO A 82 15.69 -10.08 -9.19
C PRO A 82 16.18 -9.21 -10.34
N THR A 83 15.99 -9.65 -11.59
CA THR A 83 16.38 -8.89 -12.79
C THR A 83 15.58 -7.60 -12.92
N GLU A 84 14.25 -7.68 -12.81
CA GLU A 84 13.36 -6.54 -12.86
C GLU A 84 13.68 -5.54 -11.73
N MET A 85 13.94 -6.06 -10.54
CA MET A 85 14.32 -5.27 -9.37
C MET A 85 15.67 -4.57 -9.55
N ALA A 86 16.65 -5.25 -10.12
CA ALA A 86 17.96 -4.68 -10.39
C ALA A 86 17.88 -3.55 -11.42
N ALA A 87 17.10 -3.73 -12.49
CA ALA A 87 16.85 -2.69 -13.48
C ALA A 87 16.16 -1.46 -12.86
N MET A 88 15.08 -1.67 -12.09
CA MET A 88 14.40 -0.58 -11.38
C MET A 88 15.33 0.16 -10.40
N ARG A 89 16.20 -0.57 -9.68
CA ARG A 89 17.20 0.03 -8.78
C ARG A 89 18.23 0.85 -9.55
N GLY A 90 18.57 0.47 -10.78
CA GLY A 90 19.46 1.25 -11.65
C GLY A 90 18.96 2.68 -11.92
N HIS A 91 17.64 2.91 -11.86
CA HIS A 91 17.04 4.23 -12.01
C HIS A 91 17.04 5.08 -10.71
N VAL A 92 17.53 4.54 -9.59
CA VAL A 92 17.46 5.19 -8.27
C VAL A 92 18.84 5.22 -7.63
N ARG A 93 19.39 6.42 -7.43
CA ARG A 93 20.72 6.62 -6.82
C ARG A 93 20.78 6.39 -5.30
N SER A 94 19.63 6.37 -4.62
CA SER A 94 19.56 6.20 -3.16
C SER A 94 19.00 4.83 -2.79
N SER A 95 19.40 4.29 -1.65
CA SER A 95 18.88 3.03 -1.13
C SER A 95 17.36 3.12 -0.94
N ALA A 96 16.59 2.30 -1.65
CA ALA A 96 15.13 2.20 -1.51
C ALA A 96 14.73 0.81 -1.06
N THR A 97 13.73 0.72 -0.17
CA THR A 97 13.15 -0.60 0.13
C THR A 97 12.43 -1.15 -1.12
N VAL A 98 12.35 -2.47 -1.26
CA VAL A 98 11.64 -3.09 -2.40
C VAL A 98 10.19 -2.59 -2.47
N PHE A 99 9.53 -2.44 -1.32
CA PHE A 99 8.19 -1.87 -1.26
C PHE A 99 8.12 -0.43 -1.80
N GLU A 100 9.05 0.45 -1.41
CA GLU A 100 9.11 1.83 -1.93
C GLU A 100 9.32 1.86 -3.44
N LEU A 101 10.27 1.04 -3.93
CA LEU A 101 10.62 0.97 -5.34
C LEU A 101 9.44 0.48 -6.19
N VAL A 102 8.84 -0.64 -5.80
CA VAL A 102 7.70 -1.23 -6.51
C VAL A 102 6.49 -0.32 -6.46
N THR A 103 6.17 0.26 -5.30
CA THR A 103 5.03 1.19 -5.17
C THR A 103 5.20 2.40 -6.09
N ALA A 104 6.40 2.99 -6.12
CA ALA A 104 6.70 4.13 -6.98
C ALA A 104 6.62 3.77 -8.47
N ALA A 105 7.16 2.62 -8.87
CA ALA A 105 7.11 2.13 -10.25
C ALA A 105 5.66 1.88 -10.69
N LEU A 106 4.88 1.19 -9.86
CA LEU A 106 3.46 0.95 -10.12
C LEU A 106 2.68 2.25 -10.24
N TRP A 107 2.88 3.19 -9.32
CA TRP A 107 2.17 4.47 -9.34
C TRP A 107 2.50 5.27 -10.61
N ARG A 108 3.77 5.35 -10.99
CA ARG A 108 4.22 6.04 -12.20
C ARG A 108 3.70 5.37 -13.47
N CYS A 109 3.90 4.06 -13.64
CA CYS A 109 3.47 3.31 -14.81
C CYS A 109 1.94 3.29 -14.95
N ARG A 110 1.20 3.14 -13.85
CA ARG A 110 -0.27 3.22 -13.84
C ARG A 110 -0.74 4.60 -14.29
N THR A 111 -0.12 5.66 -13.78
CA THR A 111 -0.48 7.03 -14.14
C THR A 111 -0.24 7.30 -15.62
N ALA A 112 0.92 6.89 -16.14
CA ALA A 112 1.23 7.00 -17.57
C ALA A 112 0.21 6.24 -18.43
N ALA A 113 -0.15 5.02 -18.03
CA ALA A 113 -1.10 4.17 -18.75
C ALA A 113 -2.54 4.70 -18.77
N LEU A 114 -2.92 5.54 -17.80
CA LEU A 114 -4.27 6.11 -17.71
C LEU A 114 -4.44 7.40 -18.50
N GLU A 115 -3.34 8.00 -19.00
CA GLU A 115 -3.37 9.15 -19.92
C GLU A 115 -4.18 10.35 -19.38
N TYR A 116 -4.15 10.55 -18.06
CA TYR A 116 -4.70 11.75 -17.45
C TYR A 116 -3.96 13.02 -17.93
N ALA A 117 -4.63 14.16 -17.85
CA ALA A 117 -4.03 15.45 -18.23
C ALA A 117 -2.78 15.75 -17.38
N ALA A 118 -1.75 16.36 -17.98
CA ALA A 118 -0.47 16.61 -17.30
C ALA A 118 -0.59 17.38 -15.98
N LYS A 119 -1.59 18.28 -15.86
CA LYS A 119 -1.85 19.08 -14.65
C LYS A 119 -2.76 18.39 -13.62
N GLN A 120 -3.32 17.22 -13.95
CA GLN A 120 -4.13 16.44 -13.02
C GLN A 120 -3.27 15.98 -11.85
N ARG A 121 -3.75 16.20 -10.63
CA ARG A 121 -3.12 15.64 -9.43
C ARG A 121 -3.57 14.19 -9.25
N VAL A 122 -2.60 13.32 -9.01
CA VAL A 122 -2.82 11.91 -8.71
C VAL A 122 -2.20 11.58 -7.36
N ARG A 123 -2.74 10.57 -6.69
CA ARG A 123 -2.26 10.13 -5.37
C ARG A 123 -1.89 8.66 -5.37
N VAL A 124 -0.93 8.31 -4.53
CA VAL A 124 -0.76 6.94 -4.06
C VAL A 124 -0.98 6.87 -2.56
N LEU A 125 -1.88 5.98 -2.15
CA LEU A 125 -2.14 5.65 -0.76
C LEU A 125 -1.44 4.35 -0.41
N VAL A 126 -0.61 4.39 0.62
CA VAL A 126 0.00 3.22 1.24
C VAL A 126 -0.56 3.06 2.65
N MET A 127 -1.01 1.85 2.98
CA MET A 127 -1.34 1.52 4.36
C MET A 127 -0.07 1.16 5.11
N SER A 128 0.49 2.12 5.83
CA SER A 128 1.52 1.82 6.82
C SER A 128 0.84 1.21 8.04
N SER A 129 1.42 0.17 8.60
CA SER A 129 0.94 -0.28 9.89
C SER A 129 1.63 0.61 10.97
N ALA A 130 1.00 0.82 12.14
CA ALA A 130 1.49 1.60 13.29
C ALA A 130 1.95 0.76 14.50
N ARG A 131 1.67 -0.55 14.48
CA ARG A 131 2.02 -1.53 15.53
C ARG A 131 3.46 -1.49 16.07
N TRP A 132 4.48 -1.43 15.22
CA TRP A 132 5.91 -1.33 15.59
C TRP A 132 6.49 0.10 15.47
N SER A 133 5.81 1.03 14.79
CA SER A 133 6.35 2.35 14.44
C SER A 133 5.83 3.46 15.33
N TRP A 134 4.60 3.33 15.84
CA TRP A 134 4.04 4.28 16.78
C TRP A 134 4.62 4.08 18.18
N LYS A 135 5.69 4.81 18.45
CA LYS A 135 6.37 4.85 19.75
C LYS A 135 5.61 5.75 20.72
N ARG A 136 4.47 5.26 21.24
CA ARG A 136 3.71 5.92 22.31
C ARG A 136 4.10 5.44 23.69
N ASP A 137 3.81 6.27 24.69
CA ASP A 137 3.90 5.94 26.10
C ASP A 137 2.50 6.03 26.75
N PRO A 138 1.98 4.96 27.37
CA PRO A 138 2.52 3.59 27.37
C PRO A 138 2.40 2.91 26.00
N PRO A 139 3.31 1.97 25.65
CA PRO A 139 3.25 1.23 24.40
C PRO A 139 2.00 0.34 24.33
N LEU A 140 1.54 0.04 23.11
CA LEU A 140 0.50 -0.98 22.93
C LEU A 140 1.06 -2.39 23.21
N PRO A 141 0.27 -3.29 23.80
CA PRO A 141 0.67 -4.68 23.97
C PRO A 141 0.99 -5.33 22.62
N ARG A 142 2.03 -6.15 22.58
CA ARG A 142 2.40 -6.91 21.36
C ARG A 142 1.25 -7.80 20.85
N GLY A 143 0.43 -8.30 21.77
CA GLY A 143 -0.76 -9.10 21.48
C GLY A 143 -1.99 -8.33 20.99
N PHE A 144 -1.96 -6.99 20.94
CA PHE A 144 -3.11 -6.19 20.55
C PHE A 144 -3.56 -6.51 19.12
N TYR A 145 -4.73 -7.11 18.92
CA TYR A 145 -5.14 -7.58 17.58
C TYR A 145 -6.08 -6.61 16.85
N GLY A 146 -6.25 -5.38 17.35
CA GLY A 146 -7.03 -4.34 16.68
C GLY A 146 -6.38 -3.76 15.43
N ASN A 147 -7.14 -2.91 14.72
CA ASN A 147 -6.66 -2.21 13.52
C ASN A 147 -5.61 -1.16 13.91
N MET A 148 -4.47 -1.21 13.24
CA MET A 148 -3.35 -0.28 13.42
C MET A 148 -2.83 0.13 12.04
N LEU A 149 -3.72 0.32 11.07
CA LEU A 149 -3.37 0.80 9.74
C LEU A 149 -3.55 2.31 9.70
N VAL A 150 -2.52 2.97 9.19
CA VAL A 150 -2.43 4.41 9.07
C VAL A 150 -2.22 4.73 7.59
N PRO A 151 -3.17 5.43 6.95
CA PRO A 151 -3.03 5.81 5.55
C PRO A 151 -1.89 6.83 5.41
N GLN A 152 -1.02 6.60 4.43
CA GLN A 152 0.03 7.51 4.03
C GLN A 152 -0.19 7.87 2.57
N ILE A 153 -0.31 9.17 2.27
CA ILE A 153 -0.57 9.65 0.91
C ILE A 153 0.62 10.42 0.38
N ALA A 154 1.12 9.99 -0.78
CA ALA A 154 1.98 10.80 -1.64
C ALA A 154 1.16 11.33 -2.83
N GLU A 155 1.48 12.55 -3.27
CA GLU A 155 0.76 13.24 -4.33
C GLU A 155 1.75 13.88 -5.30
N ALA A 156 1.39 13.92 -6.58
CA ALA A 156 2.12 14.61 -7.64
C ALA A 156 1.16 14.96 -8.77
N THR A 157 1.54 15.90 -9.64
CA THR A 157 0.89 16.01 -10.95
C THR A 157 1.33 14.88 -11.88
N VAL A 158 0.50 14.53 -12.87
CA VAL A 158 0.86 13.56 -13.91
C VAL A 158 2.16 13.95 -14.61
N GLY A 159 2.32 15.23 -14.95
CA GLY A 159 3.51 15.76 -15.60
C GLY A 159 4.77 15.59 -14.76
N GLU A 160 4.71 15.90 -13.46
CA GLU A 160 5.82 15.66 -12.54
C GLU A 160 6.13 14.16 -12.41
N LEU A 161 5.11 13.34 -12.19
CA LEU A 161 5.29 11.91 -11.90
C LEU A 161 5.83 11.13 -13.12
N CYS A 162 5.32 11.42 -14.31
CA CYS A 162 5.72 10.74 -15.54
C CYS A 162 6.97 11.36 -16.18
N GLY A 163 7.14 12.68 -16.07
CA GLY A 163 8.25 13.42 -16.67
C GLY A 163 9.56 13.37 -15.87
N LEU A 164 9.51 13.13 -14.56
CA LEU A 164 10.71 12.99 -13.73
C LEU A 164 11.17 11.52 -13.61
N PRO A 165 12.45 11.27 -13.26
CA PRO A 165 12.96 9.93 -13.05
C PRO A 165 12.23 9.17 -11.93
N LEU A 166 12.24 7.84 -11.98
CA LEU A 166 11.64 6.96 -10.96
C LEU A 166 12.09 7.32 -9.53
N ALA A 167 13.33 7.77 -9.36
CA ALA A 167 13.88 8.23 -8.09
C ALA A 167 13.02 9.30 -7.41
N HIS A 168 12.39 10.20 -8.18
CA HIS A 168 11.50 11.24 -7.66
C HIS A 168 10.24 10.61 -7.02
N ALA A 169 9.59 9.68 -7.73
CA ALA A 169 8.43 8.96 -7.21
C ALA A 169 8.77 8.15 -5.95
N VAL A 170 9.95 7.52 -5.92
CA VAL A 170 10.45 6.80 -4.73
C VAL A 170 10.61 7.75 -3.54
N GLU A 171 11.17 8.94 -3.77
CA GLU A 171 11.35 9.93 -2.71
C GLU A 171 10.00 10.43 -2.16
N LEU A 172 9.01 10.68 -3.02
CA LEU A 172 7.65 11.05 -2.60
C LEU A 172 7.02 9.98 -1.69
N VAL A 173 7.10 8.70 -2.08
CA VAL A 173 6.60 7.57 -1.28
C VAL A 173 7.35 7.47 0.06
N ARG A 174 8.69 7.59 0.01
CA ARG A 174 9.55 7.50 1.20
C ARG A 174 9.23 8.57 2.23
N ARG A 175 9.11 9.83 1.81
CA ARG A 175 8.85 10.97 2.71
C ARG A 175 7.58 10.78 3.54
N ARG A 176 6.57 10.08 3.00
CA ARG A 176 5.30 9.83 3.68
C ARG A 176 5.35 8.64 4.63
N LYS A 177 6.07 7.58 4.29
CA LYS A 177 6.18 6.36 5.10
C LYS A 177 6.73 6.58 6.52
N PHE A 178 7.53 7.64 6.74
CA PHE A 178 8.16 7.94 8.04
C PHE A 178 7.34 8.87 8.97
N ALA A 179 6.13 9.26 8.58
CA ALA A 179 5.37 10.30 9.30
C ALA A 179 4.56 9.80 10.53
N VAL A 180 4.72 8.56 10.99
CA VAL A 180 3.91 8.00 12.11
C VAL A 180 4.49 8.44 13.47
N THR A 181 4.28 9.70 13.83
CA THR A 181 4.60 10.24 15.17
C THR A 181 3.43 10.05 16.14
N ASP A 182 3.68 10.15 17.44
CA ASP A 182 2.61 10.10 18.45
C ASP A 182 1.59 11.23 18.26
N GLU A 183 2.07 12.43 17.96
CA GLU A 183 1.23 13.60 17.70
C GLU A 183 0.36 13.42 16.44
N TYR A 184 0.93 12.89 15.34
CA TYR A 184 0.18 12.57 14.12
C TYR A 184 -0.92 11.56 14.39
N MET A 185 -0.61 10.48 15.11
CA MET A 185 -1.59 9.45 15.48
C MET A 185 -2.73 10.01 16.34
N ARG A 186 -2.41 10.82 17.35
CA ARG A 186 -3.42 11.47 18.20
C ARG A 186 -4.30 12.44 17.40
N SER A 187 -3.69 13.24 16.52
CA SER A 187 -4.42 14.14 15.63
C SER A 187 -5.37 13.37 14.71
N MET A 188 -4.91 12.25 14.13
CA MET A 188 -5.75 11.40 13.28
C MET A 188 -6.92 10.81 14.06
N LEU A 189 -6.68 10.26 15.26
CA LEU A 189 -7.74 9.68 16.09
C LEU A 189 -8.78 10.72 16.51
N ASP A 190 -8.34 11.93 16.87
CA ASP A 190 -9.23 13.06 17.19
C ASP A 190 -10.05 13.50 15.97
N MET A 191 -9.44 13.60 14.79
CA MET A 191 -10.13 13.92 13.54
C MET A 191 -11.16 12.84 13.16
N LEU A 192 -10.80 11.55 13.30
CA LEU A 192 -11.72 10.43 13.08
C LEU A 192 -12.90 10.45 14.06
N ALA A 193 -12.66 10.77 15.34
CA ALA A 193 -13.71 10.88 16.35
C ALA A 193 -14.67 12.04 16.05
N ARG A 194 -14.15 13.22 15.69
CA ARG A 194 -14.94 14.43 15.40
C ARG A 194 -15.74 14.34 14.10
N ARG A 195 -15.19 13.70 13.07
CA ARG A 195 -15.80 13.61 11.74
C ARG A 195 -16.61 12.33 11.51
N SER A 196 -16.98 11.62 12.58
CA SER A 196 -17.75 10.37 12.52
C SER A 196 -17.11 9.29 11.64
N ARG A 197 -15.77 9.19 11.67
CA ARG A 197 -14.96 8.20 10.92
C ARG A 197 -15.25 8.23 9.42
N PRO A 198 -14.87 9.31 8.71
CA PRO A 198 -15.10 9.43 7.28
C PRO A 198 -14.34 8.34 6.51
N PHE A 199 -14.89 7.95 5.36
CA PHE A 199 -14.15 7.14 4.40
C PHE A 199 -12.98 7.92 3.81
N PHE A 200 -11.98 7.21 3.30
CA PHE A 200 -10.90 7.85 2.54
C PHE A 200 -11.47 8.54 1.30
N ASN A 201 -10.93 9.71 0.97
CA ASN A 201 -11.14 10.27 -0.36
C ASN A 201 -10.21 9.52 -1.32
N LEU A 202 -10.80 8.78 -2.26
CA LEU A 202 -10.07 7.92 -3.21
C LEU A 202 -10.07 8.47 -4.64
N ASP A 203 -10.40 9.75 -4.82
CA ASP A 203 -10.41 10.38 -6.15
C ASP A 203 -8.98 10.40 -6.70
N TRP A 204 -8.80 9.94 -7.96
CA TRP A 204 -7.49 9.76 -8.63
C TRP A 204 -6.42 9.10 -7.74
N THR A 205 -6.85 8.20 -6.84
CA THR A 205 -5.97 7.59 -5.84
C THR A 205 -5.73 6.13 -6.18
N PHE A 206 -4.46 5.80 -6.38
CA PHE A 206 -3.99 4.43 -6.46
C PHE A 206 -3.64 3.93 -5.06
N VAL A 207 -4.15 2.77 -4.65
CA VAL A 207 -3.88 2.22 -3.32
C VAL A 207 -2.98 1.01 -3.43
N VAL A 208 -1.88 0.98 -2.68
CA VAL A 208 -0.99 -0.18 -2.61
C VAL A 208 -1.04 -0.77 -1.20
N ALA A 209 -1.51 -2.01 -1.13
CA ALA A 209 -1.61 -2.78 0.11
C ALA A 209 -0.40 -3.71 0.26
N ASP A 210 0.40 -3.56 1.32
CA ASP A 210 1.48 -4.51 1.66
C ASP A 210 0.88 -5.77 2.31
N ALA A 211 0.71 -6.82 1.53
CA ALA A 211 0.36 -8.15 2.01
C ALA A 211 1.59 -8.98 2.38
N GLY A 212 2.80 -8.54 2.01
CA GLY A 212 4.07 -9.20 2.34
C GLY A 212 4.36 -9.28 3.85
N GLY A 213 3.71 -8.44 4.66
CA GLY A 213 3.77 -8.51 6.12
C GLY A 213 3.13 -9.77 6.73
N LEU A 214 2.15 -10.39 6.06
CA LEU A 214 1.52 -11.63 6.55
C LEU A 214 2.52 -12.79 6.61
N GLY A 215 3.32 -12.97 5.55
CA GLY A 215 4.36 -14.00 5.52
C GLY A 215 5.46 -13.79 6.58
N ARG A 216 5.89 -12.53 6.80
CA ARG A 216 6.89 -12.21 7.83
C ARG A 216 6.39 -12.43 9.25
N SER A 217 5.13 -12.06 9.52
CA SER A 217 4.55 -12.12 10.86
C SER A 217 4.19 -13.53 11.31
N MET A 218 4.04 -14.47 10.38
CA MET A 218 3.74 -15.87 10.68
C MET A 218 5.03 -16.73 10.76
N GLY A 219 6.23 -16.12 10.61
CA GLY A 219 7.54 -16.79 10.75
C GLY A 219 7.88 -17.78 9.62
N GLU A 220 9.12 -17.77 9.13
CA GLU A 220 9.57 -18.72 8.08
C GLU A 220 9.35 -20.20 8.47
N ALA A 221 9.42 -20.52 9.76
CA ALA A 221 9.22 -21.87 10.29
C ALA A 221 7.74 -22.24 10.58
N ALA A 222 6.85 -21.27 10.81
CA ALA A 222 5.46 -21.57 11.20
C ALA A 222 4.48 -21.62 10.00
N THR A 223 4.91 -21.22 8.80
CA THR A 223 4.05 -21.09 7.61
C THR A 223 4.25 -22.08 6.48
N ALA A 224 5.31 -22.87 6.50
CA ALA A 224 5.58 -23.71 5.34
C ALA A 224 4.63 -24.90 5.30
N THR A 225 4.34 -25.55 6.43
CA THR A 225 3.68 -26.87 6.43
C THR A 225 2.59 -27.03 7.48
N VAL A 226 1.42 -27.56 7.08
CA VAL A 226 0.41 -28.11 8.00
C VAL A 226 0.31 -29.60 7.74
N GLY A 227 0.88 -30.41 8.64
CA GLY A 227 1.08 -31.83 8.38
C GLY A 227 1.92 -32.04 7.11
N ARG A 228 1.32 -32.60 6.05
CA ARG A 228 1.96 -32.83 4.74
C ARG A 228 1.81 -31.70 3.72
N TRP A 229 1.04 -30.66 4.04
CA TRP A 229 0.64 -29.65 3.07
C TRP A 229 1.56 -28.45 3.13
N GLU A 230 2.25 -28.16 2.03
CA GLU A 230 3.09 -26.98 1.91
C GLU A 230 2.33 -25.77 1.36
N ARG A 231 2.52 -24.58 1.94
CA ARG A 231 2.00 -23.34 1.36
C ARG A 231 2.82 -22.95 0.11
N VAL A 232 2.34 -23.37 -1.05
CA VAL A 232 2.95 -23.05 -2.36
C VAL A 232 2.67 -21.63 -2.86
N GLY A 233 1.73 -20.91 -2.23
CA GLY A 233 1.34 -19.56 -2.61
C GLY A 233 0.09 -19.10 -1.85
N GLY A 234 -0.35 -17.88 -2.11
CA GLY A 234 -1.62 -17.38 -1.61
C GLY A 234 -1.71 -15.88 -1.77
N GLY A 235 -2.81 -15.41 -2.37
CA GLY A 235 -3.09 -14.01 -2.64
C GLY A 235 -4.15 -13.43 -1.70
N ILE A 236 -4.13 -12.12 -1.46
CA ILE A 236 -5.33 -11.43 -0.96
C ILE A 236 -6.31 -11.25 -2.12
N THR A 237 -7.34 -12.10 -2.18
CA THR A 237 -8.52 -11.81 -3.00
C THR A 237 -9.21 -10.59 -2.40
N ALA A 238 -9.30 -9.48 -3.13
CA ALA A 238 -10.08 -8.33 -2.71
C ALA A 238 -11.56 -8.72 -2.62
N ALA A 239 -12.01 -9.09 -1.41
CA ALA A 239 -13.42 -9.30 -1.12
C ALA A 239 -14.08 -7.94 -0.86
N GLY A 240 -14.88 -7.45 -1.81
CA GLY A 240 -15.57 -6.16 -1.73
C GLY A 240 -16.02 -5.65 -3.10
N GLN A 241 -16.81 -4.56 -3.13
CA GLN A 241 -17.24 -3.92 -4.38
C GLN A 241 -16.04 -3.63 -5.30
N VAL A 242 -16.21 -3.91 -6.60
CA VAL A 242 -15.17 -3.85 -7.64
C VAL A 242 -14.43 -2.52 -7.73
N ILE A 243 -15.06 -1.41 -7.33
CA ILE A 243 -14.44 -0.08 -7.24
C ILE A 243 -13.26 -0.09 -6.26
N ALA A 244 -13.31 -0.90 -5.21
CA ALA A 244 -12.13 -1.13 -4.39
C ALA A 244 -11.07 -1.85 -5.24
N ALA A 245 -11.38 -3.02 -5.81
CA ALA A 245 -10.40 -3.83 -6.55
C ALA A 245 -9.70 -3.10 -7.72
N SER A 246 -10.35 -2.11 -8.36
CA SER A 246 -9.74 -1.28 -9.42
C SER A 246 -8.79 -0.19 -8.91
N LEU A 247 -8.90 0.17 -7.63
CA LEU A 247 -8.04 1.15 -6.98
C LEU A 247 -6.92 0.47 -6.19
N TYR A 248 -7.09 -0.78 -5.75
CA TYR A 248 -6.09 -1.52 -4.97
C TYR A 248 -5.13 -2.36 -5.85
N SER A 249 -3.85 -2.30 -5.51
CA SER A 249 -2.83 -3.27 -5.87
C SER A 249 -2.37 -3.99 -4.61
N CYS A 250 -2.45 -5.32 -4.61
CA CYS A 250 -1.90 -6.16 -3.55
C CYS A 250 -0.44 -6.42 -3.86
N TYR A 251 0.46 -5.93 -3.00
CA TYR A 251 1.89 -6.23 -3.04
C TYR A 251 2.19 -7.44 -2.16
N GLU A 252 2.76 -8.48 -2.76
CA GLU A 252 3.21 -9.66 -2.07
C GLU A 252 4.69 -9.89 -2.32
N ARG A 253 5.43 -10.16 -1.25
CA ARG A 253 6.83 -10.55 -1.34
C ARG A 253 6.89 -12.06 -1.46
N CYS A 254 7.49 -12.54 -2.55
CA CYS A 254 7.70 -13.95 -2.80
C CYS A 254 9.19 -14.27 -2.72
N ARG A 255 9.51 -15.49 -2.30
CA ARG A 255 10.86 -16.06 -2.45
C ARG A 255 10.73 -17.31 -3.31
N ARG A 256 11.56 -17.43 -4.34
CA ARG A 256 11.60 -18.61 -5.22
C ARG A 256 13.01 -19.18 -5.20
N GLY A 257 13.13 -20.51 -5.11
CA GLY A 257 14.42 -21.19 -5.15
C GLY A 257 15.36 -20.79 -4.00
N ALA A 258 16.61 -20.43 -4.31
CA ALA A 258 17.71 -20.15 -3.39
C ALA A 258 17.54 -18.87 -2.51
N GLY A 259 16.32 -18.40 -2.30
CA GLY A 259 16.02 -17.24 -1.44
C GLY A 259 15.94 -15.90 -2.16
N GLU A 260 15.91 -15.90 -3.50
CA GLU A 260 15.81 -14.68 -4.31
C GLU A 260 14.51 -13.92 -4.02
N GLU A 261 14.63 -12.63 -3.68
CA GLU A 261 13.51 -11.76 -3.35
C GLU A 261 12.81 -11.29 -4.61
N ALA A 262 11.52 -11.61 -4.74
CA ALA A 262 10.64 -11.14 -5.80
C ALA A 262 9.41 -10.45 -5.22
N ALA A 263 8.76 -9.65 -6.04
CA ALA A 263 7.43 -9.10 -5.74
C ALA A 263 6.41 -9.60 -6.76
N VAL A 264 5.24 -9.98 -6.27
CA VAL A 264 4.04 -10.21 -7.09
C VAL A 264 3.06 -9.10 -6.77
N VAL A 265 2.55 -8.46 -7.82
CA VAL A 265 1.65 -7.32 -7.68
C VAL A 265 0.43 -7.50 -8.58
N SER A 266 -0.76 -7.22 -8.05
CA SER A 266 -1.98 -7.17 -8.86
C SER A 266 -2.18 -5.78 -9.45
N MET A 267 -2.79 -5.71 -10.63
CA MET A 267 -3.25 -4.46 -11.23
C MET A 267 -4.59 -4.70 -11.90
N CYS A 268 -5.54 -3.78 -11.70
CA CYS A 268 -6.86 -3.83 -12.32
C CYS A 268 -7.13 -2.49 -13.02
N LEU A 269 -7.26 -2.53 -14.34
CA LEU A 269 -7.37 -1.34 -15.21
C LEU A 269 -8.35 -1.62 -16.36
N PRO A 270 -8.88 -0.57 -17.02
CA PRO A 270 -9.56 -0.73 -18.30
C PRO A 270 -8.67 -1.48 -19.28
N ALA A 271 -9.22 -2.37 -20.11
CA ALA A 271 -8.43 -3.22 -21.00
C ALA A 271 -7.37 -2.45 -21.84
N PRO A 272 -7.68 -1.29 -22.47
CA PRO A 272 -6.66 -0.52 -23.20
C PRO A 272 -5.54 0.03 -22.31
N ALA A 273 -5.89 0.49 -21.11
CA ALA A 273 -4.92 0.98 -20.14
C ALA A 273 -4.06 -0.16 -19.57
N MET A 274 -4.61 -1.37 -19.43
CA MET A 274 -3.84 -2.54 -19.00
C MET A 274 -2.71 -2.89 -19.97
N GLU A 275 -2.95 -2.81 -21.28
CA GLU A 275 -1.90 -3.07 -22.28
C GLU A 275 -0.80 -2.00 -22.25
N ARG A 276 -1.19 -0.72 -22.09
CA ARG A 276 -0.20 0.35 -21.89
C ARG A 276 0.60 0.14 -20.62
N PHE A 277 -0.07 -0.18 -19.52
CA PHE A 277 0.58 -0.46 -18.23
C PHE A 277 1.59 -1.60 -18.34
N ALA A 278 1.24 -2.70 -19.01
CA ALA A 278 2.14 -3.82 -19.22
C ALA A 278 3.42 -3.42 -19.97
N ARG A 279 3.31 -2.52 -20.96
CA ARG A 279 4.49 -1.96 -21.64
C ARG A 279 5.31 -1.05 -20.73
N GLU A 280 4.65 -0.11 -20.04
CA GLU A 280 5.30 0.85 -19.14
C GLU A 280 6.08 0.15 -18.02
N ILE A 281 5.48 -0.86 -17.38
CA ILE A 281 6.15 -1.58 -16.29
C ILE A 281 7.32 -2.40 -16.81
N THR A 282 7.18 -3.01 -18.00
CA THR A 282 8.28 -3.77 -18.65
C THR A 282 9.45 -2.86 -18.99
N VAL A 283 9.19 -1.67 -19.54
CA VAL A 283 10.25 -0.68 -19.82
C VAL A 283 10.93 -0.25 -18.53
N CYS A 284 10.15 0.09 -17.50
CA CYS A 284 10.66 0.48 -16.18
C CYS A 284 11.47 -0.63 -15.48
N SER A 285 11.21 -1.90 -15.81
CA SER A 285 11.88 -3.07 -15.25
C SER A 285 12.88 -3.73 -16.21
N SER A 286 13.18 -3.10 -17.34
CA SER A 286 14.16 -3.59 -18.31
C SER A 286 15.46 -2.79 -18.21
N SER A 287 16.60 -3.47 -18.39
CA SER A 287 17.92 -2.83 -18.38
C SER A 287 18.21 -1.98 -19.63
N VAL A 288 17.21 -1.72 -20.48
CA VAL A 288 17.40 -0.88 -21.66
C VAL A 288 17.44 0.57 -21.19
N MET A 289 18.64 1.03 -20.84
CA MET A 289 18.97 2.44 -20.86
C MET A 289 18.68 2.94 -22.28
N SER A 290 17.52 3.58 -22.50
CA SER A 290 17.38 4.50 -23.61
C SER A 290 18.35 5.64 -23.34
N ALA A 291 19.54 5.53 -23.91
CA ALA A 291 20.42 6.66 -24.11
C ALA A 291 19.65 7.65 -24.99
N ILE A 292 19.39 8.83 -24.44
CA ILE A 292 19.10 10.04 -25.23
C ILE A 292 20.46 10.64 -25.57
#